data_AF-A0AAV9CTR2-F1
#
_entry.id   AF-A0AAV9CTR2-F1
#
_cell.length_a   1.000
_cell.length_b   1.000
_cell.length_c   1.000
_cell.angle_alpha   90.00
_cell.angle_beta   90.00
_cell.angle_gamma   90.00
#
_symmetry.space_group_name_H-M   'P 1'
#
loop_
_entity.id
_entity.type
_entity.pdbx_description
1 polymer ?
#
loop_
_entity_poly.entity_id
_entity_poly.type
_entity_poly.pdbx_seq_one_letter_code
_entity_poly.pdbx_strand_id
1 'polypeptide(L)'
;MFVLHLINEHYIVNIALLSFLIISRRSKKCQGTDYLEQESLCGRPLGLQFCAATGDLYIADAYYGLLVVGPEGGLATQLATAADGQPFFLTNAVDVDQETGEVYFTDSSNQFHRNESQFGVLFGVIDGMYTGVSWEEIWK
;
A
#
# COMPACT_ATOMS: atom_id res chain seq x y z
N MET A 1 -20.59 6.01 -20.37
CA MET A 1 -21.51 5.02 -19.78
C MET A 1 -20.73 4.28 -18.71
N PHE A 2 -20.57 4.93 -17.55
CA PHE A 2 -21.05 4.45 -16.25
C PHE A 2 -20.35 3.17 -15.76
N VAL A 3 -19.14 3.33 -15.24
CA VAL A 3 -18.63 2.50 -14.14
C VAL A 3 -18.17 3.45 -13.02
N LEU A 4 -19.14 4.23 -12.54
CA LEU A 4 -19.09 4.99 -11.28
C LEU A 4 -20.33 4.64 -10.44
N HIS A 5 -20.91 3.47 -10.66
CA HIS A 5 -22.01 2.98 -9.84
C HIS A 5 -21.49 1.90 -8.90
N LEU A 6 -21.54 2.21 -7.61
CA LEU A 6 -21.35 1.34 -6.44
C LEU A 6 -19.94 1.28 -5.83
N ILE A 7 -19.40 2.45 -5.47
CA ILE A 7 -18.65 2.54 -4.21
C ILE A 7 -19.57 3.26 -3.23
N ASN A 8 -20.29 2.48 -2.41
CA ASN A 8 -21.10 3.03 -1.33
C ASN A 8 -20.19 3.89 -0.44
N GLU A 9 -20.62 5.09 -0.06
CA GLU A 9 -19.89 5.98 0.86
C GLU A 9 -19.49 5.25 2.16
N HIS A 10 -20.33 4.30 2.61
CA HIS A 10 -20.03 3.41 3.73
C HIS A 10 -18.78 2.54 3.53
N TYR A 11 -18.50 2.09 2.31
CA TYR A 11 -17.35 1.25 1.99
C TYR A 11 -16.03 2.05 2.00
N ILE A 12 -16.05 3.27 1.45
CA ILE A 12 -14.89 4.17 1.47
C ILE A 12 -14.55 4.56 2.91
N VAL A 13 -15.55 4.90 3.73
CA VAL A 13 -15.35 5.22 5.15
C VAL A 13 -14.79 4.03 5.92
N ASN A 14 -15.26 2.80 5.64
CA ASN A 14 -14.72 1.60 6.25
C ASN A 14 -13.25 1.35 5.89
N ILE A 15 -12.88 1.50 4.61
CA ILE A 15 -11.49 1.30 4.13
C ILE A 15 -10.53 2.36 4.74
N ALA A 16 -10.96 3.62 4.81
CA ALA A 16 -10.19 4.68 5.45
C ALA A 16 -10.03 4.45 6.97
N LEU A 17 -11.07 3.95 7.65
CA LEU A 17 -11.02 3.60 9.07
C LEU A 17 -10.11 2.39 9.32
N LEU A 18 -10.18 1.37 8.45
CA LEU A 18 -9.37 0.15 8.51
C LEU A 18 -7.87 0.48 8.38
N SER A 19 -7.49 1.26 7.36
CA SER A 19 -6.10 1.70 7.19
C SER A 19 -5.60 2.52 8.38
N PHE A 20 -6.42 3.44 8.92
CA PHE A 20 -6.05 4.19 10.13
C PHE A 20 -5.83 3.29 11.36
N LEU A 21 -6.68 2.28 11.57
CA LEU A 21 -6.53 1.34 12.67
C LEU A 21 -5.26 0.48 12.54
N ILE A 22 -4.91 0.08 11.33
CA ILE A 22 -3.68 -0.69 11.05
C ILE A 22 -2.44 0.13 11.43
N ILE A 23 -2.41 1.42 11.05
CA ILE A 23 -1.30 2.32 11.34
C ILE A 23 -1.21 2.64 12.84
N SER A 24 -2.34 2.96 13.47
CA SER A 24 -2.43 3.28 14.91
C SER A 24 -1.97 2.13 15.81
N ARG A 25 -2.05 0.88 15.32
CA ARG A 25 -1.59 -0.31 16.04
C ARG A 25 -0.09 -0.57 15.96
N ARG A 26 0.66 0.07 15.05
CA ARG A 26 2.13 -0.14 14.93
C ARG A 26 2.92 0.44 16.10
N SER A 27 2.51 1.60 16.61
CA SER A 27 3.23 2.28 17.69
C SER A 27 2.33 3.26 18.42
N LYS A 28 2.51 3.40 19.74
CA LYS A 28 1.86 4.45 20.54
C LYS A 28 2.19 5.86 20.04
N LYS A 29 3.31 6.03 19.33
CA LYS A 29 3.69 7.31 18.72
C LYS A 29 2.78 7.69 17.56
N CYS A 30 2.21 6.70 16.86
CA CYS A 30 1.25 6.89 15.77
C CYS A 30 -0.17 7.23 16.24
N GLN A 31 -0.36 7.44 17.55
CA GLN A 31 -1.63 7.79 18.17
C GLN A 31 -1.61 9.28 18.52
N GLY A 32 -2.08 10.14 17.61
CA GLY A 32 -2.13 11.59 17.86
C GLY A 32 -2.29 12.43 16.59
N THR A 33 -2.29 13.75 16.77
CA THR A 33 -2.43 14.74 15.68
C THR A 33 -1.12 14.98 14.92
N ASP A 34 0.00 14.46 15.42
CA ASP A 34 1.35 14.65 14.86
C ASP A 34 1.70 13.62 13.77
N TYR A 35 0.66 12.99 13.20
CA TYR A 35 0.79 11.92 12.21
C TYR A 35 1.57 12.36 10.97
N LEU A 36 1.49 13.63 10.58
CA LEU A 36 2.20 14.16 9.40
C LEU A 36 3.72 14.21 9.62
N GLU A 37 4.19 14.52 10.82
CA GLU A 37 5.63 14.54 11.13
C GLU A 37 6.20 13.13 11.29
N GLN A 38 5.36 12.16 11.66
CA GLN A 38 5.74 10.77 11.92
C GLN A 38 5.28 9.82 10.81
N GLU A 39 4.90 10.35 9.65
CA GLU A 39 4.28 9.57 8.58
C GLU A 39 5.18 8.41 8.13
N SER A 40 6.48 8.65 7.97
CA SER A 40 7.47 7.62 7.61
C SER A 40 7.69 6.57 8.71
N LEU A 41 7.46 6.93 9.97
CA LEU A 41 7.53 6.02 11.12
C LEU A 41 6.25 5.19 11.27
N CYS A 42 5.12 5.75 10.87
CA CYS A 42 3.81 5.15 11.07
C CYS A 42 3.32 4.37 9.85
N GLY A 43 3.84 4.70 8.67
CA GLY A 43 3.39 4.18 7.39
C GLY A 43 2.27 5.05 6.82
N ARG A 44 2.12 4.96 5.50
CA ARG A 44 1.09 5.67 4.74
C ARG A 44 0.55 4.73 3.68
N PRO A 45 -0.56 4.02 3.98
CA PRO A 45 -1.30 3.25 2.99
C PRO A 45 -1.79 4.16 1.87
N LEU A 46 -1.42 3.85 0.63
CA LEU A 46 -1.83 4.56 -0.58
C LEU A 46 -2.75 3.71 -1.46
N GLY A 47 -2.48 2.41 -1.54
CA GLY A 47 -3.29 1.44 -2.28
C GLY A 47 -3.85 0.36 -1.35
N LEU A 48 -5.10 -0.03 -1.58
CA LEU A 48 -5.82 -1.01 -0.77
C LEU A 48 -6.68 -1.87 -1.69
N GLN A 49 -6.55 -3.20 -1.59
CA GLN A 49 -7.35 -4.13 -2.39
C GLN A 49 -7.66 -5.39 -1.61
N PHE A 50 -8.94 -5.79 -1.58
CA PHE A 50 -9.34 -7.07 -1.02
C PHE A 50 -9.17 -8.21 -2.04
N CYS A 51 -8.75 -9.38 -1.56
CA CYS A 51 -8.95 -10.64 -2.27
C CYS A 51 -10.31 -11.21 -1.85
N ALA A 52 -11.27 -11.29 -2.78
CA ALA A 52 -12.62 -11.76 -2.47
C ALA A 52 -12.66 -13.23 -2.04
N ALA A 53 -11.74 -14.05 -2.54
CA ALA A 53 -11.68 -15.48 -2.23
C ALA A 53 -11.23 -15.75 -0.78
N THR A 54 -10.24 -14.99 -0.28
CA THR A 54 -9.67 -15.21 1.06
C THR A 54 -10.18 -14.23 2.11
N GLY A 55 -10.66 -13.06 1.68
CA GLY A 55 -11.00 -11.94 2.56
C GLY A 55 -9.79 -11.14 3.03
N ASP A 56 -8.59 -11.43 2.53
CA ASP A 56 -7.38 -10.69 2.88
C ASP A 56 -7.40 -9.28 2.26
N LEU A 57 -6.91 -8.30 3.02
CA LEU A 57 -6.68 -6.94 2.57
C LEU A 57 -5.20 -6.73 2.26
N TYR A 58 -4.87 -6.56 0.99
CA TYR A 58 -3.55 -6.15 0.53
C TYR A 58 -3.40 -4.64 0.56
N ILE A 59 -2.21 -4.19 0.94
CA ILE A 59 -1.91 -2.79 1.22
C ILE A 59 -0.59 -2.41 0.56
N ALA A 60 -0.63 -1.42 -0.30
CA ALA A 60 0.55 -0.70 -0.77
C ALA A 60 0.84 0.45 0.21
N ASP A 61 1.84 0.28 1.07
CA ASP A 61 2.29 1.31 2.00
C ASP A 61 3.52 2.03 1.45
N ALA A 62 3.46 3.36 1.43
CA ALA A 62 4.49 4.20 0.82
C ALA A 62 5.91 4.03 1.40
N TYR A 63 6.03 3.52 2.63
CA TYR A 63 7.32 3.33 3.31
C TYR A 63 7.61 1.86 3.64
N TYR A 64 6.57 1.02 3.69
CA TYR A 64 6.69 -0.36 4.12
C TYR A 64 6.44 -1.39 3.01
N GLY A 65 6.28 -0.97 1.76
CA GLY A 65 6.14 -1.89 0.64
C GLY A 65 4.77 -2.55 0.61
N LEU A 66 4.74 -3.82 0.19
CA LEU A 66 3.51 -4.62 0.13
C LEU A 66 3.24 -5.26 1.49
N LEU A 67 2.05 -5.03 2.03
CA LEU A 67 1.57 -5.62 3.28
C LEU A 67 0.25 -6.38 3.06
N VAL A 68 -0.09 -7.24 4.01
CA VAL A 68 -1.38 -7.96 4.05
C VAL A 68 -1.96 -8.02 5.47
N VAL A 69 -3.29 -7.93 5.56
CA VAL A 69 -4.07 -8.17 6.78
C VAL A 69 -5.15 -9.19 6.48
N GLY A 70 -5.27 -10.23 7.32
CA GLY A 70 -6.33 -11.22 7.15
C GLY A 70 -7.74 -10.68 7.44
N PRO A 71 -8.80 -11.45 7.14
CA PRO A 71 -10.19 -11.02 7.33
C PRO A 71 -10.56 -10.71 8.79
N GLU A 72 -9.83 -11.30 9.75
CA GLU A 72 -9.96 -11.01 11.19
C GLU A 72 -9.39 -9.65 11.61
N GLY A 73 -8.76 -8.93 10.68
CA GLY A 73 -8.02 -7.71 10.95
C GLY A 73 -6.73 -7.99 11.71
N GLY A 74 -6.21 -6.97 12.40
CA GLY A 74 -4.98 -7.09 13.20
C GLY A 74 -3.89 -6.14 12.72
N LEU A 75 -2.63 -6.49 13.00
CA LEU A 75 -1.48 -5.78 12.48
C LEU A 75 -1.11 -6.36 11.11
N ALA A 76 -0.84 -5.48 10.15
CA ALA A 76 -0.43 -5.91 8.81
C ALA A 76 0.93 -6.61 8.84
N THR A 77 1.01 -7.73 8.13
CA THR A 77 2.26 -8.46 7.89
C THR A 77 2.91 -7.92 6.63
N GLN A 78 4.22 -7.68 6.67
CA GLN A 78 4.99 -7.22 5.52
C GLN A 78 5.36 -8.41 4.63
N LEU A 79 5.00 -8.32 3.35
CA LEU A 79 5.24 -9.36 2.35
C LEU A 79 6.47 -9.07 1.50
N ALA A 80 6.64 -7.83 1.05
CA ALA A 80 7.76 -7.44 0.20
C ALA A 80 8.21 -6.00 0.46
N THR A 81 9.52 -5.77 0.43
CA THR A 81 10.17 -4.45 0.56
C THR A 81 11.15 -4.13 -0.56
N ALA A 82 11.40 -5.12 -1.42
CA ALA A 82 12.32 -5.04 -2.54
C ALA A 82 11.92 -6.08 -3.59
N ALA A 83 12.37 -5.87 -4.83
CA ALA A 83 12.34 -6.85 -5.90
C ALA A 83 13.64 -6.71 -6.73
N ASP A 84 14.17 -7.82 -7.25
CA ASP A 84 15.41 -7.85 -8.04
C ASP A 84 16.61 -7.12 -7.38
N GLY A 85 16.69 -7.21 -6.04
CA GLY A 85 17.74 -6.56 -5.26
C GLY A 85 17.58 -5.03 -5.13
N GLN A 86 16.50 -4.45 -5.64
CA GLN A 86 16.19 -3.03 -5.51
C GLN A 86 15.10 -2.79 -4.46
N PRO A 87 15.35 -1.95 -3.44
CA PRO A 87 14.35 -1.61 -2.44
C PRO A 87 13.25 -0.72 -3.04
N PHE A 88 12.05 -0.85 -2.50
CA PHE A 88 10.94 0.04 -2.84
C PHE A 88 11.06 1.37 -2.11
N PHE A 89 10.72 2.47 -2.77
CA PHE A 89 10.76 3.81 -2.14
C PHE A 89 9.40 4.49 -2.03
N LEU A 90 8.46 4.18 -2.93
CA LEU A 90 7.14 4.78 -2.99
C LEU A 90 6.09 3.80 -3.51
N THR A 91 5.82 2.74 -2.76
CA THR A 91 4.78 1.78 -3.10
C THR A 91 3.40 2.46 -3.03
N ASN A 92 2.64 2.39 -4.12
CA ASN A 92 1.53 3.34 -4.36
C ASN A 92 0.19 2.66 -4.63
N ALA A 93 0.10 1.80 -5.64
CA ALA A 93 -1.14 1.08 -5.96
C ALA A 93 -0.96 -0.42 -5.73
N VAL A 94 -2.06 -1.11 -5.43
CA VAL A 94 -2.13 -2.58 -5.40
C VAL A 94 -3.46 -3.00 -6.02
N ASP A 95 -3.45 -4.10 -6.76
CA ASP A 95 -4.61 -4.78 -7.31
C ASP A 95 -4.43 -6.30 -7.13
N VAL A 96 -5.53 -7.03 -7.17
CA VAL A 96 -5.55 -8.48 -6.99
C VAL A 96 -6.41 -9.07 -8.09
N ASP A 97 -5.83 -9.98 -8.86
CA ASP A 97 -6.61 -10.81 -9.76
C ASP A 97 -7.52 -11.72 -8.92
N GLN A 98 -8.82 -11.51 -9.04
CA GLN A 98 -9.82 -12.19 -8.22
C GLN A 98 -10.03 -13.65 -8.63
N GLU A 99 -9.59 -14.05 -9.82
CA GLU A 99 -9.67 -15.44 -10.28
C GLU A 99 -8.47 -16.26 -9.81
N THR A 100 -7.27 -15.69 -9.90
CA THR A 100 -6.01 -16.39 -9.61
C THR A 100 -5.48 -16.14 -8.20
N GLY A 101 -5.84 -15.01 -7.58
CA GLY A 101 -5.27 -14.53 -6.32
C GLY A 101 -3.89 -13.87 -6.47
N GLU A 102 -3.44 -13.63 -7.70
CA GLU A 102 -2.18 -12.92 -7.95
C GLU A 102 -2.28 -11.45 -7.57
N VAL A 103 -1.22 -10.93 -6.96
CA VAL A 103 -1.17 -9.56 -6.42
C VAL A 103 -0.23 -8.72 -7.27
N TYR A 104 -0.71 -7.60 -7.76
CA TYR A 104 0.02 -6.66 -8.59
C TYR A 104 0.13 -5.33 -7.86
N PHE A 105 1.32 -4.74 -7.79
CA PHE A 105 1.48 -3.43 -7.14
C PHE A 105 2.46 -2.55 -7.90
N THR A 106 2.52 -1.28 -7.55
CA THR A 106 3.42 -0.31 -8.19
C THR A 106 4.33 0.35 -7.16
N ASP A 107 5.59 0.53 -7.54
CA ASP A 107 6.53 1.40 -6.85
C ASP A 107 6.80 2.63 -7.73
N SER A 108 6.39 3.81 -7.27
CA SER A 108 6.37 5.03 -8.11
C SER A 108 7.68 5.80 -8.11
N SER A 109 8.69 5.35 -7.36
CA SER A 109 10.02 5.96 -7.33
C SER A 109 11.06 4.92 -6.93
N ASN A 110 12.26 5.01 -7.50
CA ASN A 110 13.43 4.24 -7.10
C ASN A 110 14.46 5.06 -6.30
N GLN A 111 14.10 6.29 -5.92
CA GLN A 111 15.03 7.26 -5.33
C GLN A 111 14.41 8.06 -4.19
N PHE A 112 13.14 8.40 -4.28
CA PHE A 112 12.50 9.34 -3.36
C PHE A 112 11.37 8.66 -2.59
N HIS A 113 11.41 8.83 -1.27
CA HIS A 113 10.28 8.48 -0.42
C HIS A 113 9.14 9.48 -0.59
N ARG A 114 7.96 9.12 -0.07
CA ARG A 114 6.75 9.95 -0.20
C ARG A 114 6.91 11.38 0.30
N ASN A 115 7.62 11.58 1.42
CA ASN A 115 7.94 12.89 1.98
C ASN A 115 8.86 13.74 1.07
N GLU A 116 9.54 13.10 0.11
CA GLU A 116 10.44 13.73 -0.85
C GLU A 116 9.87 13.71 -2.29
N SER A 117 8.65 13.20 -2.48
CA SER A 117 8.02 13.03 -3.78
C SER A 117 7.94 14.33 -4.60
N GLN A 118 7.88 15.49 -3.93
CA GLN A 118 7.97 16.81 -4.57
C GLN A 118 9.25 17.00 -5.42
N PHE A 119 10.38 16.44 -4.99
CA PHE A 119 11.62 16.44 -5.77
C PHE A 119 11.50 15.49 -6.94
N GLY A 120 10.89 14.32 -6.73
CA GLY A 120 10.58 13.38 -7.80
C GLY A 120 9.77 14.01 -8.93
N VAL A 121 8.69 14.74 -8.60
CA VAL A 121 7.86 15.48 -9.57
C VAL A 121 8.70 16.53 -10.31
N LEU A 122 9.50 17.30 -9.57
CA LEU A 122 10.30 18.39 -10.11
C LEU A 122 11.38 17.90 -11.09
N PHE A 123 12.00 16.75 -10.78
CA PHE A 123 13.05 16.16 -11.60
C PHE A 123 12.54 15.16 -12.64
N GLY A 124 11.23 14.91 -12.71
CA GLY A 124 10.61 14.00 -13.68
C GLY A 124 11.06 12.55 -13.53
N VAL A 125 11.29 12.09 -12.30
CA VAL A 125 11.79 10.73 -11.98
C VAL A 125 10.76 9.86 -11.28
N ILE A 126 9.55 10.38 -11.06
CA ILE A 126 8.38 9.59 -10.64
C ILE A 126 7.55 9.23 -11.87
N ASP A 127 8.02 8.26 -12.64
CA ASP A 127 7.22 7.65 -13.68
C ASP A 127 6.40 6.55 -13.00
N GLY A 128 5.08 6.73 -12.90
CA GLY A 128 4.20 5.67 -12.43
C GLY A 128 4.26 4.50 -13.40
N MET A 129 5.16 3.55 -13.19
CA MET A 129 5.36 2.45 -14.13
C MET A 129 5.59 1.11 -13.42
N TYR A 130 4.76 0.16 -13.88
CA TYR A 130 4.46 -1.15 -13.35
C TYR A 130 5.68 -2.06 -13.18
N THR A 131 5.85 -2.58 -11.96
CA THR A 131 6.50 -3.87 -11.72
C THR A 131 5.45 -4.81 -11.13
N GLY A 132 4.83 -5.62 -11.97
CA GLY A 132 4.10 -6.77 -11.48
C GLY A 132 5.12 -7.69 -10.81
N VAL A 133 5.04 -7.86 -9.49
CA VAL A 133 5.91 -8.76 -8.75
C VAL A 133 5.09 -9.99 -8.44
N SER A 134 5.32 -11.08 -9.17
CA SER A 134 4.64 -12.35 -8.92
C SER A 134 5.08 -12.92 -7.57
N TRP A 135 4.19 -13.68 -6.92
CA TRP A 135 4.54 -14.43 -5.70
C TRP A 135 5.81 -15.28 -5.87
N GLU A 136 6.13 -15.77 -7.07
CA GLU A 136 7.38 -16.53 -7.32
C GLU A 136 8.64 -15.67 -7.43
N GLU A 137 8.50 -14.36 -7.70
CA GLU A 137 9.62 -13.41 -7.81
C GLU A 137 10.04 -12.87 -6.45
N ILE A 138 9.13 -12.84 -5.47
CA ILE A 138 9.39 -12.41 -4.09
C ILE A 138 10.27 -13.41 -3.32
N TRP A 139 10.33 -14.68 -3.73
CA TRP A 139 11.03 -15.77 -3.02
C TRP A 139 12.29 -16.32 -3.72
N LYS A 140 12.94 -15.54 -4.60
CA LYS A 140 14.27 -15.89 -5.16
C LYS A 140 15.40 -15.17 -4.44
#